data_AF-A0A1A9VBF8-F1
#
_entry.id   AF-A0A1A9VBF8-F1
#
_cell.length_a   1.000
_cell.length_b   1.000
_cell.length_c   1.000
_cell.angle_alpha   90.00
_cell.angle_beta   90.00
_cell.angle_gamma   90.00
#
_symmetry.space_group_name_H-M   'P 1'
#
loop_
_entity.id
_entity.type
_entity.pdbx_description
1 polymer ?
#
loop_
_entity_poly.entity_id
_entity_poly.type
_entity_poly.pdbx_seq_one_letter_code
_entity_poly.pdbx_strand_id
1 'polypeptide(L)'
;MASNDAIVERSIPKWIKAELFEPVFKEIINGYRQVQAFEVKEALTPGENYATIMLRIHAEIELLDGSIKPWNFMLKTAHDSEMLQEMMQRFDLFDVETDMYRLIIPELEQMYTQVGVNVKFGSKFYRLPDIDEPYILLEDLKCRGFKNANRLEGLDLNHTKHVLHKLAQWHAASATRVAVKGPYDERYMKGYFKPEGFEAMKSMFANLTKYFMSCVPSYNGHEEYYEDLCKIEKLLVDELFKASEVHENDFNALNHGDAWCNNIMFQSDDNDNVLETYLVDYQLPKYGNIAQDLYYLLLSSTKYEIKLKEFDYLISYYHQSLVKHLQLLNYPHKLPTLKGIHMQLLKCSIWGVTTTCGIMAAVLLDPIENANLDNFLSENDVAAVFKMQMFSNPRYRKHAETLLPWLYYRGALEISPDQ
;
A
#
# COMPACT_ATOMS: atom_id res chain seq x y z
N MET A 1 -19.55 31.66 -20.59
CA MET A 1 -18.50 31.19 -21.51
C MET A 1 -18.11 29.81 -21.03
N ALA A 2 -18.46 28.78 -21.80
CA ALA A 2 -18.18 27.40 -21.45
C ALA A 2 -16.68 27.15 -21.48
N SER A 3 -16.09 26.70 -20.38
CA SER A 3 -14.73 26.18 -20.36
C SER A 3 -14.73 24.85 -21.12
N ASN A 4 -13.96 24.81 -22.21
CA ASN A 4 -13.53 23.56 -22.83
C ASN A 4 -12.56 22.87 -21.87
N ASP A 5 -13.08 22.07 -20.95
CA ASP A 5 -12.25 21.08 -20.26
C ASP A 5 -12.06 19.92 -21.24
N ALA A 6 -10.98 20.02 -22.02
CA ALA A 6 -10.52 18.91 -22.84
C ALA A 6 -10.08 17.80 -21.89
N ILE A 7 -10.86 16.73 -21.82
CA ILE A 7 -10.41 15.44 -21.30
C ILE A 7 -9.19 15.07 -22.16
N VAL A 8 -8.00 15.18 -21.58
CA VAL A 8 -6.78 14.71 -22.24
C VAL A 8 -6.90 13.20 -22.33
N GLU A 9 -7.26 12.70 -23.51
CA GLU A 9 -7.22 11.29 -23.84
C GLU A 9 -5.77 10.82 -23.63
N ARG A 10 -5.54 10.06 -22.55
CA ARG A 10 -4.19 9.58 -22.20
C ARG A 10 -3.73 8.62 -23.30
N SER A 11 -2.66 8.99 -24.01
CA SER A 11 -2.15 8.17 -25.09
C SER A 11 -1.34 7.00 -24.55
N ILE A 12 -1.72 5.77 -24.89
CA ILE A 12 -0.95 4.57 -24.59
C ILE A 12 0.49 4.74 -25.14
N PRO A 13 1.54 4.50 -24.33
CA PRO A 13 2.92 4.64 -24.78
C PRO A 13 3.22 3.83 -26.04
N LYS A 14 3.78 4.49 -27.06
CA LYS A 14 4.00 3.90 -28.40
C LYS A 14 5.02 2.76 -28.43
N TRP A 15 5.83 2.63 -27.38
CA TRP A 15 6.81 1.55 -27.26
C TRP A 15 6.14 0.21 -26.97
N ILE A 16 4.92 0.19 -26.42
CA ILE A 16 4.21 -1.04 -26.05
C ILE A 16 3.65 -1.70 -27.32
N LYS A 17 4.31 -2.77 -27.77
CA LYS A 17 3.95 -3.52 -28.98
C LYS A 17 4.07 -5.02 -28.77
N ALA A 18 3.31 -5.81 -29.52
CA ALA A 18 3.22 -7.27 -29.38
C ALA A 18 4.58 -7.97 -29.44
N GLU A 19 5.49 -7.48 -30.30
CA GLU A 19 6.80 -8.08 -30.54
C GLU A 19 7.66 -8.12 -29.28
N LEU A 20 7.52 -7.14 -28.38
CA LEU A 20 8.25 -7.08 -27.11
C LEU A 20 7.82 -8.18 -26.13
N PHE A 21 6.58 -8.68 -26.26
CA PHE A 21 6.00 -9.67 -25.36
C PHE A 21 6.20 -11.10 -25.87
N GLU A 22 6.56 -11.30 -27.15
CA GLU A 22 6.81 -12.63 -27.70
C GLU A 22 7.81 -13.47 -26.89
N PRO A 23 8.95 -12.92 -26.41
CA PRO A 23 9.90 -13.70 -25.62
C PRO A 23 9.26 -14.22 -24.33
N VAL A 24 8.45 -13.39 -23.66
CA VAL A 24 7.70 -13.78 -22.46
C VAL A 24 6.70 -14.88 -22.79
N PHE A 25 5.93 -14.74 -23.88
CA PHE A 25 4.99 -15.78 -24.29
C PHE A 25 5.67 -17.11 -24.61
N LYS A 26 6.82 -17.09 -25.30
CA LYS A 26 7.62 -18.28 -25.61
C LYS A 26 8.15 -18.97 -24.34
N GLU A 27 8.46 -18.19 -23.30
CA GLU A 27 8.92 -18.73 -22.01
C GLU A 27 7.77 -19.40 -21.22
N ILE A 28 6.60 -18.76 -21.16
CA ILE A 28 5.54 -19.16 -20.22
C ILE A 28 4.45 -20.05 -20.84
N ILE A 29 4.36 -20.11 -22.18
CA ILE A 29 3.32 -20.85 -22.90
C ILE A 29 3.94 -22.04 -23.66
N ASN A 30 3.65 -23.25 -23.18
CA ASN A 30 4.02 -24.46 -23.89
C ASN A 30 3.30 -24.55 -25.24
N GLY A 31 4.07 -24.73 -26.31
CA GLY A 31 3.54 -24.81 -27.66
C GLY A 31 3.10 -23.47 -28.23
N TYR A 32 3.68 -22.35 -27.79
CA TYR A 32 3.52 -21.06 -28.45
C TYR A 32 3.80 -21.14 -29.97
N ARG A 33 2.93 -20.56 -30.80
CA ARG A 33 3.16 -20.38 -32.24
C ARG A 33 3.33 -18.91 -32.60
N GLN A 34 2.31 -18.07 -32.35
CA GLN A 34 2.34 -16.64 -32.66
C GLN A 34 1.25 -15.87 -31.89
N VAL A 35 1.41 -14.54 -31.83
CA VAL A 35 0.36 -13.63 -31.35
C VAL A 35 -0.59 -13.32 -32.51
N GLN A 36 -1.89 -13.56 -32.33
CA GLN A 36 -2.95 -13.28 -33.31
C GLN A 36 -3.56 -11.90 -33.11
N ALA A 37 -3.78 -11.52 -31.86
CA ALA A 37 -4.30 -10.20 -31.48
C ALA A 37 -3.55 -9.69 -30.24
N PHE A 38 -3.36 -8.39 -30.18
CA PHE A 38 -2.71 -7.70 -29.06
C PHE A 38 -3.41 -6.36 -28.82
N GLU A 39 -4.06 -6.24 -27.68
CA GLU A 39 -4.80 -5.05 -27.28
C GLU A 39 -4.24 -4.52 -25.97
N VAL A 40 -4.11 -3.20 -25.89
CA VAL A 40 -3.72 -2.49 -24.67
C VAL A 40 -4.85 -1.53 -24.33
N LYS A 41 -5.31 -1.57 -23.08
CA LYS A 41 -6.38 -0.70 -22.56
C LYS A 41 -5.97 -0.17 -21.20
N GLU A 42 -6.51 0.98 -20.80
CA GLU A 42 -6.37 1.42 -19.42
C GLU A 42 -7.04 0.41 -18.48
N ALA A 43 -6.37 0.04 -17.40
CA ALA A 43 -6.82 -1.04 -16.53
C ALA A 43 -7.79 -0.59 -15.43
N LEU A 44 -7.74 0.69 -15.06
CA LEU A 44 -8.47 1.25 -13.92
C LEU A 44 -9.39 2.39 -14.35
N THR A 45 -10.44 2.61 -13.57
CA THR A 45 -11.39 3.72 -13.73
C THR A 45 -10.73 5.03 -13.27
N PRO A 46 -11.11 6.22 -13.80
CA PRO A 46 -10.63 7.49 -13.26
C PRO A 46 -10.80 7.56 -11.73
N GLY A 47 -9.71 7.85 -11.03
CA GLY A 47 -9.67 7.98 -9.56
C GLY A 47 -9.22 6.73 -8.78
N GLU A 48 -8.81 5.65 -9.43
CA GLU A 48 -8.28 4.44 -8.78
C GLU A 48 -6.75 4.31 -8.86
N ASN A 49 -6.06 5.13 -9.67
CA ASN A 49 -4.60 5.15 -9.77
C ASN A 49 -4.02 6.55 -9.71
N TYR A 50 -3.13 6.73 -8.75
CA TYR A 50 -2.66 8.02 -8.28
C TYR A 50 -1.30 8.40 -8.89
N ALA A 51 -0.36 7.46 -9.00
CA ALA A 51 1.03 7.81 -9.31
C ALA A 51 1.52 7.38 -10.72
N THR A 52 1.07 6.23 -11.24
CA THR A 52 1.53 5.63 -12.53
C THR A 52 0.40 5.38 -13.52
N ILE A 53 0.75 5.16 -14.78
CA ILE A 53 -0.18 4.60 -15.77
C ILE A 53 -0.25 3.09 -15.57
N MET A 54 -1.46 2.54 -15.46
CA MET A 54 -1.70 1.10 -15.35
C MET A 54 -2.52 0.63 -16.54
N LEU A 55 -1.92 -0.26 -17.32
CA LEU A 55 -2.47 -0.77 -18.56
C LEU A 55 -2.76 -2.26 -18.41
N ARG A 56 -3.89 -2.68 -18.97
CA ARG A 56 -4.23 -4.09 -19.13
C ARG A 56 -3.87 -4.48 -20.55
N ILE A 57 -3.04 -5.51 -20.68
CA ILE A 57 -2.64 -6.08 -21.95
C ILE A 57 -3.41 -7.37 -22.14
N HIS A 58 -4.09 -7.48 -23.27
CA HIS A 58 -4.80 -8.69 -23.70
C HIS A 58 -4.17 -9.20 -24.99
N ALA A 59 -3.73 -10.46 -25.00
CA ALA A 59 -3.19 -11.10 -26.18
C ALA A 59 -3.93 -12.41 -26.49
N GLU A 60 -4.26 -12.63 -27.77
CA GLU A 60 -4.73 -13.92 -28.25
C GLU A 60 -3.54 -14.69 -28.84
N ILE A 61 -3.21 -15.83 -28.26
CA ILE A 61 -2.03 -16.63 -28.62
C ILE A 61 -2.48 -17.88 -29.36
N GLU A 62 -2.03 -18.05 -30.60
CA GLU A 62 -2.15 -19.32 -31.31
C GLU A 62 -1.07 -20.29 -30.83
N LEU A 63 -1.47 -21.54 -30.57
CA LEU A 63 -0.58 -22.63 -30.20
C LEU A 63 -0.22 -23.51 -31.40
N LEU A 64 0.80 -24.36 -31.23
CA LEU A 64 1.27 -25.30 -32.26
C LEU A 64 0.19 -26.30 -32.68
N ASP A 65 -0.78 -26.61 -31.81
CA ASP A 65 -1.94 -27.45 -32.09
C ASP A 65 -3.07 -26.72 -32.82
N GLY A 66 -2.91 -25.42 -33.09
CA GLY A 66 -3.89 -24.56 -33.75
C GLY A 66 -4.95 -23.96 -32.82
N SER A 67 -4.95 -24.31 -31.52
CA SER A 67 -5.84 -23.67 -30.55
C SER A 67 -5.42 -22.23 -30.25
N ILE A 68 -6.39 -21.37 -29.96
CA ILE A 68 -6.13 -19.97 -29.57
C ILE A 68 -6.51 -19.80 -28.10
N LYS A 69 -5.60 -19.21 -27.31
CA LYS A 69 -5.82 -18.96 -25.88
C LYS A 69 -5.58 -17.49 -25.53
N PRO A 70 -6.42 -16.89 -24.68
CA PRO A 70 -6.21 -15.55 -24.18
C PRO A 70 -5.12 -15.54 -23.11
N TRP A 71 -4.28 -14.50 -23.12
CA TRP A 71 -3.33 -14.20 -22.05
C TRP A 71 -3.44 -12.74 -21.65
N ASN A 72 -3.38 -12.46 -20.35
CA ASN A 72 -3.57 -11.11 -19.82
C ASN A 72 -2.44 -10.73 -18.89
N PHE A 73 -1.99 -9.49 -19.02
CA PHE A 73 -1.02 -8.88 -18.12
C PHE A 73 -1.49 -7.53 -17.61
N MET A 74 -0.92 -7.13 -16.48
CA MET A 74 -1.00 -5.78 -15.94
C MET A 74 0.36 -5.13 -16.12
N LEU A 75 0.42 -4.00 -16.80
CA LEU A 75 1.64 -3.24 -17.05
C LEU A 75 1.55 -1.89 -16.34
N LYS A 76 2.45 -1.65 -15.39
CA LYS A 76 2.68 -0.35 -14.75
C LYS A 76 3.82 0.35 -15.47
N THR A 77 3.63 1.62 -15.83
CA THR A 77 4.64 2.46 -16.50
C THR A 77 4.60 3.87 -15.93
N ALA A 78 5.71 4.60 -16.03
CA ALA A 78 5.80 5.99 -15.55
C ALA A 78 4.70 6.87 -16.14
N HIS A 79 4.21 7.82 -15.34
CA HIS A 79 3.22 8.81 -15.78
C HIS A 79 3.89 9.91 -16.60
N ASP A 80 3.19 10.52 -17.56
CA ASP A 80 3.70 11.65 -18.36
C ASP A 80 3.81 12.98 -17.59
N SER A 81 3.48 13.00 -16.29
CA SER A 81 3.47 14.21 -15.47
C SER A 81 4.86 14.43 -14.90
N GLU A 82 5.52 15.53 -15.29
CA GLU A 82 6.88 15.88 -14.82
C GLU A 82 6.93 15.89 -13.28
N MET A 83 5.91 16.43 -12.61
CA MET A 83 5.83 16.47 -11.14
C MET A 83 5.81 15.06 -10.52
N LEU A 84 5.04 14.12 -11.09
CA LEU A 84 4.96 12.74 -10.59
C LEU A 84 6.25 11.97 -10.89
N GLN A 85 6.86 12.20 -12.05
CA GLN A 85 8.15 11.61 -12.41
C GLN A 85 9.26 12.08 -11.46
N GLU A 86 9.36 13.39 -11.20
CA GLU A 86 10.33 13.94 -10.25
C GLU A 86 10.14 13.38 -8.84
N MET A 87 8.89 13.24 -8.37
CA MET A 87 8.60 12.62 -7.09
C MET A 87 9.02 11.14 -7.06
N MET A 88 8.67 10.36 -8.08
CA MET A 88 9.06 8.94 -8.17
C MET A 88 10.57 8.77 -8.18
N GLN A 89 11.28 9.59 -8.94
CA GLN A 89 12.74 9.57 -9.03
C GLN A 89 13.38 9.99 -7.70
N ARG A 90 12.83 11.02 -7.03
CA ARG A 90 13.36 11.50 -5.74
C ARG A 90 13.31 10.43 -4.65
N PHE A 91 12.30 9.57 -4.69
CA PHE A 91 12.07 8.53 -3.69
C PHE A 91 12.35 7.10 -4.18
N ASP A 92 12.91 6.94 -5.39
CA ASP A 92 13.19 5.66 -6.06
C ASP A 92 12.00 4.69 -6.12
N LEU A 93 10.74 5.19 -6.11
CA LEU A 93 9.55 4.35 -5.89
C LEU A 93 9.40 3.23 -6.92
N PHE A 94 9.69 3.54 -8.18
CA PHE A 94 9.55 2.60 -9.29
C PHE A 94 10.63 1.50 -9.25
N ASP A 95 11.87 1.88 -8.97
CA ASP A 95 12.99 0.96 -8.86
C ASP A 95 12.84 0.05 -7.63
N VAL A 96 12.39 0.65 -6.51
CA VAL A 96 12.05 -0.07 -5.28
C VAL A 96 11.00 -1.14 -5.56
N GLU A 97 9.88 -0.78 -6.21
CA GLU A 97 8.81 -1.73 -6.54
C GLU A 97 9.28 -2.82 -7.52
N THR A 98 10.06 -2.44 -8.53
CA THR A 98 10.63 -3.39 -9.50
C THR A 98 11.51 -4.43 -8.79
N ASP A 99 12.40 -3.99 -7.89
CA ASP A 99 13.26 -4.88 -7.12
C ASP A 99 12.48 -5.71 -6.10
N MET A 100 11.36 -5.20 -5.56
CA MET A 100 10.48 -6.00 -4.71
C MET A 100 9.96 -7.23 -5.46
N TYR A 101 9.39 -7.03 -6.64
CA TYR A 101 8.86 -8.14 -7.46
C TYR A 101 9.95 -9.05 -8.01
N ARG A 102 11.10 -8.48 -8.40
CA ARG A 102 12.18 -9.23 -9.05
C ARG A 102 13.03 -10.02 -8.08
N LEU A 103 13.27 -9.50 -6.87
CA LEU A 103 14.30 -10.01 -5.96
C LEU A 103 13.73 -10.38 -4.58
N ILE A 104 13.07 -9.43 -3.90
CA ILE A 104 12.72 -9.61 -2.50
C ILE A 104 11.54 -10.58 -2.32
N ILE A 105 10.45 -10.41 -3.05
CA ILE A 105 9.28 -11.29 -2.95
C ILE A 105 9.67 -12.75 -3.27
N PRO A 106 10.37 -13.06 -4.39
CA PRO A 106 10.83 -14.41 -4.67
C PRO A 106 11.73 -14.98 -3.56
N GLU A 107 12.62 -14.17 -2.97
CA GLU A 107 13.46 -14.59 -1.84
C GLU A 107 12.62 -14.99 -0.62
N LEU A 108 11.64 -14.18 -0.24
CA LEU A 108 10.78 -14.46 0.92
C LEU A 108 9.87 -15.68 0.69
N GLU A 109 9.32 -15.85 -0.52
CA GLU A 109 8.54 -17.03 -0.89
C GLU A 109 9.39 -18.31 -0.92
N GLN A 110 10.67 -18.19 -1.34
CA GLN A 110 11.60 -19.30 -1.33
C GLN A 110 11.91 -19.78 0.09
N MET A 111 12.00 -18.87 1.07
CA MET A 111 12.19 -19.24 2.48
C MET A 111 11.06 -20.14 2.99
N TYR A 112 9.81 -19.87 2.61
CA TYR A 112 8.68 -20.75 2.95
C TYR A 112 8.73 -22.07 2.20
N THR A 113 9.09 -22.04 0.92
CA THR A 113 9.21 -23.25 0.09
C THR A 113 10.26 -24.21 0.68
N GLN A 114 11.38 -23.70 1.19
CA GLN A 114 12.44 -24.48 1.82
C GLN A 114 12.01 -25.20 3.09
N VAL A 115 11.01 -24.69 3.81
CA VAL A 115 10.41 -25.33 4.99
C VAL A 115 9.12 -26.09 4.67
N GLY A 116 8.85 -26.32 3.38
CA GLY A 116 7.74 -27.15 2.90
C GLY A 116 6.37 -26.47 2.90
N VAL A 117 6.32 -25.14 2.97
CA VAL A 117 5.07 -24.36 2.91
C VAL A 117 5.03 -23.52 1.63
N ASN A 118 3.94 -23.61 0.89
CA ASN A 118 3.74 -22.77 -0.29
C ASN A 118 3.05 -21.46 0.12
N VAL A 119 3.82 -20.37 0.21
CA VAL A 119 3.31 -19.02 0.45
C VAL A 119 3.57 -18.18 -0.79
N LYS A 120 2.54 -17.45 -1.21
CA LYS A 120 2.62 -16.42 -2.25
C LYS A 120 2.18 -15.07 -1.71
N PHE A 121 2.92 -14.02 -2.04
CA PHE A 121 2.63 -12.66 -1.55
C PHE A 121 1.96 -11.78 -2.58
N GLY A 122 2.26 -11.97 -3.87
CA GLY A 122 1.72 -11.11 -4.92
C GLY A 122 1.64 -11.81 -6.28
N SER A 123 1.44 -11.00 -7.31
CA SER A 123 1.45 -11.42 -8.71
C SER A 123 2.84 -11.85 -9.17
N LYS A 124 2.88 -12.71 -10.19
CA LYS A 124 4.13 -13.03 -10.88
C LYS A 124 4.59 -11.84 -11.70
N PHE A 125 5.89 -11.57 -11.64
CA PHE A 125 6.58 -10.60 -12.48
C PHE A 125 7.15 -11.25 -13.73
N TYR A 126 7.10 -10.53 -14.86
CA TYR A 126 7.64 -10.94 -16.13
C TYR A 126 8.63 -9.91 -16.65
N ARG A 127 9.77 -10.37 -17.16
CA ARG A 127 10.80 -9.50 -17.72
C ARG A 127 10.61 -9.37 -19.23
N LEU A 128 10.47 -8.14 -19.70
CA LEU A 128 10.60 -7.78 -21.11
C LEU A 128 12.09 -7.55 -21.45
N PRO A 129 12.60 -8.11 -22.56
CA PRO A 129 13.97 -7.86 -23.00
C PRO A 129 14.10 -6.49 -23.67
N ASP A 130 15.30 -5.91 -23.58
CA ASP A 130 15.73 -4.73 -24.36
C ASP A 130 14.80 -3.50 -24.24
N ILE A 131 14.37 -3.18 -23.02
CA ILE A 131 13.58 -1.98 -22.71
C ILE A 131 14.40 -1.04 -21.81
N ASP A 132 14.58 0.20 -22.28
CA ASP A 132 15.19 1.30 -21.53
C ASP A 132 14.18 2.10 -20.68
N GLU A 133 12.88 1.91 -20.94
CA GLU A 133 11.78 2.59 -20.22
C GLU A 133 11.44 1.90 -18.89
N PRO A 134 11.04 2.65 -17.85
CA PRO A 134 10.60 2.07 -16.57
C PRO A 134 9.27 1.33 -16.72
N TYR A 135 9.26 0.02 -16.48
CA TYR A 135 8.06 -0.81 -16.50
C TYR A 135 8.02 -1.85 -15.36
N ILE A 136 6.81 -2.26 -14.98
CA ILE A 136 6.56 -3.45 -14.16
C ILE A 136 5.45 -4.26 -14.84
N LEU A 137 5.80 -5.43 -15.35
CA LEU A 137 4.88 -6.33 -16.02
C LEU A 137 4.50 -7.48 -15.09
N LEU A 138 3.21 -7.56 -14.77
CA LEU A 138 2.64 -8.47 -13.78
C LEU A 138 1.56 -9.36 -14.38
N GLU A 139 1.33 -10.50 -13.73
CA GLU A 139 0.16 -11.35 -13.96
C GLU A 139 -1.13 -10.58 -13.68
N ASP A 140 -2.12 -10.68 -14.58
CA ASP A 140 -3.48 -10.18 -14.32
C ASP A 140 -4.22 -11.11 -13.36
N LEU A 141 -4.20 -10.76 -12.07
CA LEU A 141 -4.84 -11.54 -11.02
C LEU A 141 -6.36 -11.65 -11.18
N LYS A 142 -7.03 -10.73 -11.90
CA LYS A 142 -8.48 -10.84 -12.17
C LYS A 142 -8.80 -12.09 -12.98
N CYS A 143 -7.89 -12.55 -13.84
CA CYS A 143 -8.05 -13.81 -14.58
C CYS A 143 -8.01 -15.06 -13.68
N ARG A 144 -7.48 -14.94 -12.46
CA ARG A 144 -7.50 -15.98 -11.43
C ARG A 144 -8.65 -15.82 -10.43
N GLY A 145 -9.58 -14.91 -10.69
CA GLY A 145 -10.72 -14.65 -9.81
C GLY A 145 -10.41 -13.78 -8.60
N PHE A 146 -9.23 -13.14 -8.56
CA PHE A 146 -8.93 -12.18 -7.50
C PHE A 146 -9.72 -10.89 -7.69
N LYS A 147 -10.19 -10.32 -6.58
CA LYS A 147 -10.94 -9.06 -6.54
C LYS A 147 -10.49 -8.23 -5.33
N ASN A 148 -10.52 -6.91 -5.48
CA ASN A 148 -10.39 -6.01 -4.34
C ASN A 148 -11.69 -5.97 -3.54
N ALA A 149 -11.58 -5.69 -2.25
CA ALA A 149 -12.74 -5.35 -1.43
C ALA A 149 -13.21 -3.92 -1.75
N ASN A 150 -14.50 -3.63 -1.48
CA ASN A 150 -15.00 -2.25 -1.57
C ASN A 150 -14.40 -1.39 -0.45
N ARG A 151 -13.49 -0.48 -0.81
CA ARG A 151 -12.82 0.41 0.14
C ARG A 151 -13.75 1.29 0.97
N LEU A 152 -14.91 1.65 0.43
CA LEU A 152 -15.88 2.51 1.11
C LEU A 152 -16.68 1.77 2.18
N GLU A 153 -16.83 0.44 2.01
CA GLU A 153 -17.45 -0.43 3.01
C GLU A 153 -16.42 -0.91 4.04
N GLY A 154 -15.17 -1.15 3.60
CA GLY A 154 -14.10 -1.70 4.42
C GLY A 154 -14.17 -3.21 4.58
N LEU A 155 -13.08 -3.78 5.08
CA LEU A 155 -12.91 -5.21 5.33
C LEU A 155 -13.73 -5.66 6.54
N ASP A 156 -14.48 -6.74 6.39
CA ASP A 156 -15.08 -7.43 7.52
C ASP A 156 -14.04 -8.20 8.36
N LEU A 157 -14.49 -8.82 9.45
CA LEU A 157 -13.60 -9.51 10.37
C LEU A 157 -12.87 -10.69 9.71
N ASN A 158 -13.51 -11.40 8.79
CA ASN A 158 -12.91 -12.55 8.13
C ASN A 158 -11.81 -12.11 7.16
N HIS A 159 -12.14 -11.17 6.27
CA HIS A 159 -11.17 -10.58 5.35
C HIS A 159 -9.99 -9.96 6.09
N THR A 160 -10.26 -9.19 7.16
CA THR A 160 -9.20 -8.57 7.98
C THR A 160 -8.24 -9.61 8.56
N LYS A 161 -8.74 -10.76 9.04
CA LYS A 161 -7.90 -11.86 9.52
C LYS A 161 -7.01 -12.43 8.42
N HIS A 162 -7.53 -12.64 7.22
CA HIS A 162 -6.73 -13.13 6.11
C HIS A 162 -5.60 -12.16 5.72
N VAL A 163 -5.86 -10.85 5.73
CA VAL A 163 -4.81 -9.84 5.51
C VAL A 163 -3.78 -9.85 6.62
N LEU A 164 -4.19 -9.85 7.89
CA LEU A 164 -3.26 -9.91 9.02
C LEU A 164 -2.44 -11.20 9.03
N HIS A 165 -3.02 -12.32 8.58
CA HIS A 165 -2.29 -13.57 8.39
C HIS A 165 -1.20 -13.41 7.32
N LYS A 166 -1.53 -12.81 6.16
CA LYS A 166 -0.58 -12.56 5.08
C LYS A 166 0.52 -11.57 5.49
N LEU A 167 0.17 -10.48 6.18
CA LEU A 167 1.14 -9.54 6.75
C LEU A 167 2.02 -10.20 7.81
N ALA A 168 1.48 -11.09 8.64
CA ALA A 168 2.29 -11.84 9.61
C ALA A 168 3.28 -12.78 8.92
N GLN A 169 2.89 -13.43 7.81
CA GLN A 169 3.79 -14.23 6.97
C GLN A 169 4.91 -13.38 6.39
N TRP A 170 4.56 -12.22 5.83
CA TRP A 170 5.48 -11.26 5.25
C TRP A 170 6.49 -10.74 6.27
N HIS A 171 6.00 -10.29 7.43
CA HIS A 171 6.83 -9.77 8.50
C HIS A 171 7.75 -10.84 9.11
N ALA A 172 7.26 -12.07 9.28
CA ALA A 172 8.10 -13.17 9.77
C ALA A 172 9.25 -13.49 8.81
N ALA A 173 8.96 -13.58 7.51
CA ALA A 173 9.97 -13.89 6.50
C ALA A 173 11.00 -12.79 6.37
N SER A 174 10.57 -11.52 6.27
CA SER A 174 11.49 -10.39 6.13
C SER A 174 12.36 -10.16 7.38
N ALA A 175 11.79 -10.31 8.58
CA ALA A 175 12.57 -10.24 9.83
C ALA A 175 13.62 -11.36 9.90
N THR A 176 13.23 -12.60 9.53
CA THR A 176 14.15 -13.74 9.50
C THR A 176 15.24 -13.58 8.46
N ARG A 177 14.91 -13.06 7.27
CA ARG A 177 15.88 -12.72 6.23
C ARG A 177 16.95 -11.79 6.80
N VAL A 178 16.55 -10.70 7.45
CA VAL A 178 17.52 -9.73 8.01
C VAL A 178 18.38 -10.37 9.09
N ALA A 179 17.78 -11.14 9.98
CA ALA A 179 18.50 -11.82 11.05
C ALA A 179 19.57 -12.81 10.55
N VAL A 180 19.35 -13.42 9.37
CA VAL A 180 20.26 -14.42 8.79
C VAL A 180 21.24 -13.83 7.77
N LYS A 181 20.80 -12.87 6.95
CA LYS A 181 21.56 -12.33 5.81
C LYS A 181 22.09 -10.92 6.02
N GLY A 182 21.74 -10.27 7.14
CA GLY A 182 22.07 -8.87 7.42
C GLY A 182 21.03 -7.89 6.84
N PRO A 183 21.31 -6.59 6.92
CA PRO A 183 20.35 -5.54 6.54
C PRO A 183 19.98 -5.60 5.05
N TYR A 184 18.86 -4.96 4.72
CA TYR A 184 18.51 -4.65 3.33
C TYR A 184 19.38 -3.50 2.79
N ASP A 185 19.29 -3.26 1.48
CA ASP A 185 19.83 -2.04 0.88
C ASP A 185 19.26 -0.79 1.58
N GLU A 186 20.04 0.28 1.60
CA GLU A 186 19.68 1.52 2.31
C GLU A 186 18.32 2.07 1.87
N ARG A 187 17.94 1.87 0.60
CA ARG A 187 16.62 2.26 0.08
C ARG A 187 15.46 1.64 0.85
N TYR A 188 15.60 0.42 1.37
CA TYR A 188 14.58 -0.25 2.18
C TYR A 188 14.74 0.03 3.68
N MET A 189 15.94 0.39 4.13
CA MET A 189 16.18 0.75 5.53
C MET A 189 15.60 2.13 5.85
N LYS A 190 15.79 3.09 4.95
CA LYS A 190 15.24 4.45 5.05
C LYS A 190 13.85 4.58 4.40
N GLY A 191 13.58 3.81 3.34
CA GLY A 191 12.33 3.90 2.60
C GLY A 191 12.09 5.32 2.10
N TYR A 192 10.85 5.77 2.23
CA TYR A 192 10.41 7.13 1.91
C TYR A 192 10.89 8.21 2.91
N PHE A 193 11.45 7.83 4.07
CA PHE A 193 11.88 8.73 5.15
C PHE A 193 13.37 9.09 5.04
N LYS A 194 13.80 9.52 3.85
CA LYS A 194 15.17 9.99 3.61
C LYS A 194 15.32 11.44 4.11
N PRO A 195 16.45 11.81 4.76
CA PRO A 195 16.68 13.18 5.23
C PRO A 195 16.49 14.25 4.14
N GLU A 196 16.90 13.94 2.91
CA GLU A 196 16.77 14.83 1.75
C GLU A 196 15.30 15.08 1.35
N GLY A 197 14.41 14.17 1.72
CA GLY A 197 12.97 14.26 1.49
C GLY A 197 12.20 14.98 2.60
N PHE A 198 12.84 15.33 3.72
CA PHE A 198 12.17 15.87 4.91
C PHE A 198 11.36 17.14 4.62
N GLU A 199 11.97 18.16 4.00
CA GLU A 199 11.29 19.43 3.72
C GLU A 199 10.15 19.27 2.70
N ALA A 200 10.34 18.40 1.70
CA ALA A 200 9.29 18.09 0.72
C ALA A 200 8.09 17.41 1.41
N MET A 201 8.36 16.45 2.30
CA MET A 201 7.32 15.80 3.10
C MET A 201 6.61 16.81 4.01
N LYS A 202 7.36 17.68 4.68
CA LYS A 202 6.79 18.74 5.54
C LYS A 202 5.85 19.67 4.78
N SER A 203 6.24 20.12 3.58
CA SER A 203 5.39 20.93 2.71
C SER A 203 4.13 20.18 2.27
N MET A 204 4.27 18.92 1.87
CA MET A 204 3.14 18.07 1.45
C MET A 204 2.14 17.86 2.58
N PHE A 205 2.62 17.52 3.78
CA PHE A 205 1.77 17.34 4.95
C PHE A 205 1.10 18.64 5.37
N ALA A 206 1.82 19.76 5.44
CA ALA A 206 1.24 21.07 5.78
C ALA A 206 0.10 21.48 4.83
N ASN A 207 0.25 21.16 3.54
CA ASN A 207 -0.78 21.43 2.54
C ASN A 207 -2.05 20.58 2.76
N LEU A 208 -1.94 19.39 3.34
CA LEU A 208 -3.07 18.53 3.66
C LEU A 208 -3.66 18.84 5.05
N THR A 209 -2.82 18.96 6.07
CA THR A 209 -3.21 19.13 7.48
C THR A 209 -3.97 20.43 7.70
N LYS A 210 -3.67 21.50 6.96
CA LYS A 210 -4.42 22.76 7.07
C LYS A 210 -5.94 22.59 6.82
N TYR A 211 -6.31 21.75 5.85
CA TYR A 211 -7.72 21.48 5.55
C TYR A 211 -8.35 20.59 6.61
N PHE A 212 -7.64 19.54 7.03
CA PHE A 212 -8.06 18.70 8.14
C PHE A 212 -8.34 19.54 9.40
N MET A 213 -7.38 20.35 9.83
CA MET A 213 -7.52 21.21 11.02
C MET A 213 -8.67 22.21 10.90
N SER A 214 -8.96 22.72 9.69
CA SER A 214 -10.12 23.60 9.47
C SER A 214 -11.47 22.88 9.65
N CYS A 215 -11.53 21.57 9.44
CA CYS A 215 -12.73 20.75 9.62
C CYS A 215 -12.91 20.26 11.06
N VAL A 216 -11.83 20.07 11.83
CA VAL A 216 -11.89 19.50 13.18
C VAL A 216 -12.88 20.20 14.12
N PRO A 217 -13.02 21.55 14.14
CA PRO A 217 -14.01 22.22 14.97
C PRO A 217 -15.47 21.83 14.69
N SER A 218 -15.74 21.21 13.54
CA SER A 218 -17.07 20.68 13.21
C SER A 218 -17.32 19.28 13.76
N TYR A 219 -16.30 18.59 14.26
CA TYR A 219 -16.38 17.21 14.74
C TYR A 219 -16.88 17.16 16.18
N ASN A 220 -17.73 16.17 16.46
CA ASN A 220 -18.26 15.98 17.81
C ASN A 220 -17.15 15.59 18.79
N GLY A 221 -17.07 16.29 19.92
CA GLY A 221 -16.09 16.02 20.98
C GLY A 221 -14.66 16.47 20.68
N HIS A 222 -14.46 17.32 19.66
CA HIS A 222 -13.14 17.81 19.30
C HIS A 222 -12.46 18.60 20.41
N GLU A 223 -13.24 19.24 21.28
CA GLU A 223 -12.77 20.10 22.36
C GLU A 223 -11.82 19.34 23.32
N GLU A 224 -11.96 18.02 23.44
CA GLU A 224 -11.12 17.19 24.31
C GLU A 224 -9.68 17.05 23.80
N TYR A 225 -9.46 17.08 22.48
CA TYR A 225 -8.17 16.76 21.86
C TYR A 225 -7.62 17.85 20.95
N TYR A 226 -8.40 18.91 20.66
CA TYR A 226 -8.06 19.91 19.65
C TYR A 226 -6.74 20.63 19.94
N GLU A 227 -6.47 20.98 21.20
CA GLU A 227 -5.23 21.66 21.57
C GLU A 227 -4.00 20.78 21.35
N ASP A 228 -4.06 19.50 21.71
CA ASP A 228 -2.95 18.56 21.52
C ASP A 228 -2.77 18.19 20.05
N LEU A 229 -3.86 18.09 19.30
CA LEU A 229 -3.82 17.91 17.85
C LEU A 229 -3.14 19.10 17.16
N CYS A 230 -3.43 20.35 17.59
CA CYS A 230 -2.72 21.54 17.11
C CYS A 230 -1.21 21.52 17.41
N LYS A 231 -0.79 20.87 18.50
CA LYS A 231 0.63 20.76 18.85
C LYS A 231 1.31 19.69 17.99
N ILE A 232 0.68 18.53 17.83
CA ILE A 232 1.20 17.42 17.02
C ILE A 232 1.25 17.78 15.54
N GLU A 233 0.28 18.53 15.03
CA GLU A 233 0.26 18.96 13.62
C GLU A 233 1.55 19.69 13.21
N LYS A 234 2.10 20.51 14.10
CA LYS A 234 3.35 21.26 13.88
C LYS A 234 4.61 20.38 13.89
N LEU A 235 4.53 19.20 14.50
CA LEU A 235 5.63 18.25 14.69
C LEU A 235 5.39 16.94 13.92
N LEU A 236 4.35 16.86 13.09
CA LEU A 236 3.87 15.61 12.52
C LEU A 236 4.97 14.88 11.73
N VAL A 237 5.70 15.63 10.90
CA VAL A 237 6.78 15.05 10.09
C VAL A 237 8.00 14.71 10.94
N ASP A 238 8.34 15.54 11.93
CA ASP A 238 9.41 15.26 12.89
C ASP A 238 9.14 13.93 13.64
N GLU A 239 7.93 13.75 14.17
CA GLU A 239 7.52 12.53 14.87
C GLU A 239 7.43 11.31 13.94
N LEU A 240 7.00 11.49 12.68
CA LEU A 240 7.04 10.42 11.68
C LEU A 240 8.46 9.97 11.37
N PHE A 241 9.40 10.91 11.21
CA PHE A 241 10.81 10.58 11.00
C PHE A 241 11.40 9.84 12.21
N LYS A 242 11.13 10.31 13.44
CA LYS A 242 11.52 9.61 14.67
C LYS A 242 10.93 8.21 14.73
N ALA A 243 9.63 8.06 14.49
CA ALA A 243 8.96 6.75 14.49
C ALA A 243 9.41 5.86 13.32
N SER A 244 10.02 6.42 12.28
CA SER A 244 10.59 5.64 11.18
C SER A 244 11.96 5.05 11.54
N GLU A 245 12.61 5.49 12.62
CA GLU A 245 13.92 4.96 13.00
C GLU A 245 13.82 3.47 13.39
N VAL A 246 14.86 2.71 13.02
CA VAL A 246 14.96 1.29 13.36
C VAL A 246 15.63 1.18 14.72
N HIS A 247 14.90 0.70 15.71
CA HIS A 247 15.44 0.41 17.04
C HIS A 247 15.75 -1.07 17.18
N GLU A 248 17.02 -1.42 17.40
CA GLU A 248 17.50 -2.82 17.43
C GLU A 248 16.84 -3.68 18.53
N ASN A 249 16.34 -3.05 19.60
CA ASN A 249 15.66 -3.75 20.70
C ASN A 249 14.17 -4.02 20.42
N ASP A 250 13.61 -3.39 19.39
CA ASP A 250 12.23 -3.58 18.97
C ASP A 250 12.13 -4.69 17.92
N PHE A 251 10.95 -5.30 17.77
CA PHE A 251 10.72 -6.23 16.66
C PHE A 251 10.56 -5.43 15.36
N ASN A 252 11.46 -5.66 14.40
CA ASN A 252 11.45 -4.99 13.10
C ASN A 252 11.27 -5.99 11.97
N ALA A 253 10.52 -5.58 10.95
CA ALA A 253 10.30 -6.34 9.74
C ALA A 253 10.21 -5.38 8.55
N LEU A 254 10.27 -5.92 7.31
CA LEU A 254 9.99 -5.11 6.14
C LEU A 254 8.48 -4.86 6.10
N ASN A 255 8.04 -3.63 6.30
CA ASN A 255 6.64 -3.26 6.11
C ASN A 255 6.32 -3.26 4.61
N HIS A 256 5.07 -3.51 4.25
CA HIS A 256 4.51 -3.18 2.94
C HIS A 256 4.51 -1.65 2.74
N GLY A 257 4.17 -0.91 3.78
CA GLY A 257 4.20 0.55 3.85
C GLY A 257 2.95 1.23 3.29
N ASP A 258 2.21 0.54 2.42
CA ASP A 258 0.94 0.99 1.84
C ASP A 258 -0.17 -0.09 1.90
N ALA A 259 -0.36 -0.72 3.06
CA ALA A 259 -1.25 -1.88 3.24
C ALA A 259 -2.73 -1.51 3.45
N TRP A 260 -3.33 -0.75 2.52
CA TRP A 260 -4.77 -0.48 2.50
C TRP A 260 -5.53 -1.43 1.56
N CYS A 261 -6.86 -1.47 1.70
CA CYS A 261 -7.73 -2.43 0.99
C CYS A 261 -7.62 -2.43 -0.55
N ASN A 262 -7.26 -1.32 -1.20
CA ASN A 262 -7.04 -1.30 -2.65
C ASN A 262 -5.76 -2.02 -3.08
N ASN A 263 -4.78 -2.12 -2.18
CA ASN A 263 -3.53 -2.84 -2.39
C ASN A 263 -3.62 -4.30 -1.93
N ILE A 264 -4.84 -4.79 -1.72
CA ILE A 264 -5.12 -6.15 -1.26
C ILE A 264 -6.17 -6.77 -2.16
N MET A 265 -5.85 -7.94 -2.71
CA MET A 265 -6.75 -8.71 -3.55
C MET A 265 -7.05 -10.06 -2.91
N PHE A 266 -8.33 -10.45 -2.94
CA PHE A 266 -8.81 -11.72 -2.41
C PHE A 266 -9.27 -12.62 -3.54
N GLN A 267 -8.88 -13.88 -3.48
CA GLN A 267 -9.52 -14.94 -4.24
C GLN A 267 -10.51 -15.65 -3.32
N SER A 268 -11.75 -15.84 -3.77
CA SER A 268 -12.80 -16.50 -2.99
C SER A 268 -13.42 -17.67 -3.75
N ASP A 269 -14.01 -18.62 -3.02
CA ASP A 269 -14.86 -19.66 -3.59
C ASP A 269 -16.27 -19.13 -3.92
N ASP A 270 -17.12 -20.01 -4.45
CA ASP A 270 -18.51 -19.67 -4.83
C ASP A 270 -19.41 -19.28 -3.64
N ASN A 271 -18.94 -19.50 -2.39
CA ASN A 271 -19.65 -19.14 -1.16
C ASN A 271 -19.04 -17.91 -0.47
N ASP A 272 -18.21 -17.14 -1.18
CA ASP A 272 -17.47 -15.97 -0.67
C ASP A 272 -16.48 -16.29 0.47
N ASN A 273 -16.06 -17.55 0.62
CA ASN A 273 -14.96 -17.87 1.53
C ASN A 273 -13.62 -17.49 0.89
N VAL A 274 -12.78 -16.75 1.62
CA VAL A 274 -11.46 -16.35 1.14
C VAL A 274 -10.54 -17.57 1.06
N LEU A 275 -10.10 -17.87 -0.16
CA LEU A 275 -9.14 -18.93 -0.49
C LEU A 275 -7.70 -18.42 -0.43
N GLU A 276 -7.45 -17.20 -0.92
CA GLU A 276 -6.11 -16.61 -0.96
C GLU A 276 -6.18 -15.08 -0.85
N THR A 277 -5.10 -14.48 -0.35
CA THR A 277 -4.95 -13.03 -0.19
C THR A 277 -3.58 -12.61 -0.70
N TYR A 278 -3.55 -11.77 -1.73
CA TYR A 278 -2.33 -11.17 -2.25
C TYR A 278 -2.26 -9.70 -1.89
N LEU A 279 -1.06 -9.24 -1.56
CA LEU A 279 -0.72 -7.84 -1.47
C LEU A 279 -0.16 -7.41 -2.84
N VAL A 280 -0.47 -6.19 -3.25
CA VAL A 280 -0.02 -5.59 -4.52
C VAL A 280 0.44 -4.16 -4.26
N ASP A 281 1.17 -3.58 -5.21
CA ASP A 281 1.75 -2.24 -5.12
C ASP A 281 2.77 -2.07 -3.98
N TYR A 282 3.96 -2.64 -4.18
CA TYR A 282 5.06 -2.64 -3.21
C TYR A 282 6.00 -1.44 -3.38
N GLN A 283 5.44 -0.23 -3.55
CA GLN A 283 6.22 0.98 -3.82
C GLN A 283 6.78 1.67 -2.55
N LEU A 284 6.22 1.40 -1.36
CA LEU A 284 6.64 2.02 -0.08
C LEU A 284 7.27 1.08 0.97
N PRO A 285 7.94 -0.03 0.61
CA PRO A 285 8.47 -0.95 1.59
C PRO A 285 9.54 -0.28 2.45
N LYS A 286 9.47 -0.50 3.76
CA LYS A 286 10.47 -0.01 4.69
C LYS A 286 10.68 -0.96 5.85
N TYR A 287 11.93 -1.31 6.11
CA TYR A 287 12.33 -2.06 7.27
C TYR A 287 12.23 -1.20 8.53
N GLY A 288 11.52 -1.68 9.54
CA GLY A 288 11.30 -0.96 10.79
C GLY A 288 10.20 -1.58 11.64
N ASN A 289 9.62 -0.79 12.54
CA ASN A 289 8.53 -1.24 13.39
C ASN A 289 7.31 -1.64 12.54
N ILE A 290 6.63 -2.70 12.96
CA ILE A 290 5.42 -3.21 12.28
C ILE A 290 4.17 -2.38 12.58
N ALA A 291 4.30 -1.37 13.44
CA ALA A 291 3.19 -0.49 13.80
C ALA A 291 2.69 0.30 12.59
N GLN A 292 3.56 0.62 11.63
CA GLN A 292 3.20 1.27 10.37
C GLN A 292 2.11 0.46 9.65
N ASP A 293 2.39 -0.78 9.23
CA ASP A 293 1.41 -1.60 8.51
C ASP A 293 0.15 -1.90 9.32
N LEU A 294 0.30 -2.15 10.63
CA LEU A 294 -0.84 -2.49 11.50
C LEU A 294 -1.80 -1.31 11.67
N TYR A 295 -1.30 -0.11 11.96
CA TYR A 295 -2.14 1.08 12.03
C TYR A 295 -2.71 1.45 10.67
N TYR A 296 -1.89 1.37 9.61
CA TYR A 296 -2.31 1.71 8.26
C TYR A 296 -3.51 0.86 7.84
N LEU A 297 -3.39 -0.47 7.93
CA LEU A 297 -4.47 -1.40 7.58
C LEU A 297 -5.70 -1.22 8.48
N LEU A 298 -5.51 -1.31 9.80
CA LEU A 298 -6.64 -1.39 10.73
C LEU A 298 -7.44 -0.10 10.76
N LEU A 299 -6.77 1.06 10.76
CA LEU A 299 -7.47 2.34 10.86
C LEU A 299 -8.02 2.82 9.52
N SER A 300 -7.37 2.52 8.39
CA SER A 300 -7.89 2.95 7.08
C SER A 300 -8.96 2.00 6.51
N SER A 301 -8.81 0.69 6.68
CA SER A 301 -9.42 -0.28 5.76
C SER A 301 -10.43 -1.23 6.38
N THR A 302 -10.53 -1.36 7.70
CA THR A 302 -11.57 -2.20 8.31
C THR A 302 -12.94 -1.51 8.35
N LYS A 303 -14.01 -2.32 8.37
CA LYS A 303 -15.37 -1.85 8.68
C LYS A 303 -15.42 -1.06 9.98
N TYR A 304 -16.27 -0.04 10.01
CA TYR A 304 -16.46 0.83 11.18
C TYR A 304 -16.74 0.02 12.45
N GLU A 305 -17.62 -0.97 12.34
CA GLU A 305 -18.16 -1.75 13.47
C GLU A 305 -17.10 -2.60 14.19
N ILE A 306 -16.03 -2.98 13.48
CA ILE A 306 -14.95 -3.81 14.05
C ILE A 306 -13.69 -3.01 14.35
N LYS A 307 -13.53 -1.82 13.76
CA LYS A 307 -12.28 -1.05 13.76
C LYS A 307 -11.70 -0.85 15.16
N LEU A 308 -12.54 -0.43 16.11
CA LEU A 308 -12.13 -0.30 17.51
C LEU A 308 -12.55 -1.49 18.36
N LYS A 309 -13.76 -2.02 18.12
CA LYS A 309 -14.33 -3.11 18.91
C LYS A 309 -13.44 -4.36 18.91
N GLU A 310 -12.85 -4.69 17.76
CA GLU A 310 -12.02 -5.88 17.57
C GLU A 310 -10.53 -5.53 17.52
N PHE A 311 -10.12 -4.28 17.78
CA PHE A 311 -8.73 -3.83 17.57
C PHE A 311 -7.72 -4.72 18.32
N ASP A 312 -7.86 -4.85 19.64
CA ASP A 312 -6.91 -5.64 20.45
C ASP A 312 -7.00 -7.14 20.12
N TYR A 313 -8.17 -7.64 19.74
CA TYR A 313 -8.32 -9.02 19.26
C TYR A 313 -7.57 -9.25 17.95
N LEU A 314 -7.67 -8.32 17.00
CA LEU A 314 -6.97 -8.37 15.71
C LEU A 314 -5.45 -8.28 15.89
N ILE A 315 -4.96 -7.45 16.82
CA ILE A 315 -3.53 -7.43 17.19
C ILE A 315 -3.08 -8.77 17.78
N SER A 316 -3.87 -9.37 18.67
CA SER A 316 -3.60 -10.71 19.21
C SER A 316 -3.59 -11.79 18.12
N TYR A 317 -4.55 -11.74 17.19
CA TYR A 317 -4.61 -12.66 16.05
C TYR A 317 -3.37 -12.54 15.14
N TYR A 318 -2.99 -11.31 14.79
CA TYR A 318 -1.76 -11.04 14.04
C TYR A 318 -0.53 -11.59 14.77
N HIS A 319 -0.40 -11.32 16.08
CA HIS A 319 0.74 -11.76 16.90
C HIS A 319 0.87 -13.29 16.91
N GLN A 320 -0.24 -14.02 17.09
CA GLN A 320 -0.25 -15.47 17.05
C GLN A 320 0.25 -16.01 15.70
N SER A 321 -0.23 -15.41 14.60
CA SER A 321 0.23 -15.76 13.26
C SER A 321 1.71 -15.44 13.07
N LEU A 322 2.17 -14.28 13.53
CA LEU A 322 3.56 -13.84 13.42
C LEU A 322 4.49 -14.82 14.14
N VAL A 323 4.19 -15.15 15.40
CA VAL A 323 4.99 -16.09 16.21
C VAL A 323 5.05 -17.47 15.55
N LYS A 324 3.92 -17.98 15.04
CA LYS A 324 3.87 -19.26 14.33
C LYS A 324 4.84 -19.27 13.13
N HIS A 325 4.84 -18.22 12.32
CA HIS A 325 5.70 -18.17 11.13
C HIS A 325 7.16 -17.87 11.45
N LEU A 326 7.46 -17.08 12.48
CA LEU A 326 8.83 -16.88 12.98
C LEU A 326 9.44 -18.21 13.47
N GLN A 327 8.65 -19.03 14.18
CA GLN A 327 9.08 -20.36 14.60
C GLN A 327 9.28 -21.30 13.40
N LEU A 328 8.34 -21.31 12.46
CA LEU A 328 8.43 -22.13 11.24
C LEU A 328 9.69 -21.81 10.41
N LEU A 329 10.06 -20.53 10.34
CA LEU A 329 11.24 -20.07 9.59
C LEU A 329 12.54 -20.11 10.41
N ASN A 330 12.52 -20.66 11.63
CA ASN A 330 13.67 -20.73 12.53
C ASN A 330 14.31 -19.36 12.82
N TYR A 331 13.48 -18.34 13.08
CA TYR A 331 13.95 -17.01 13.46
C TYR A 331 14.94 -17.08 14.64
N PRO A 332 16.16 -16.53 14.50
CA PRO A 332 17.24 -16.81 15.45
C PRO A 332 17.21 -15.95 16.73
N HIS A 333 16.34 -14.93 16.80
CA HIS A 333 16.23 -14.05 17.96
C HIS A 333 15.00 -14.36 18.82
N LYS A 334 14.87 -13.63 19.93
CA LYS A 334 13.73 -13.77 20.83
C LYS A 334 12.43 -13.42 20.10
N LEU A 335 11.43 -14.29 20.22
CA LEU A 335 10.12 -14.06 19.64
C LEU A 335 9.45 -12.83 20.28
N PRO A 336 8.78 -11.97 19.48
CA PRO A 336 8.04 -10.83 20.01
C PRO A 336 6.91 -11.33 20.92
N THR A 337 6.68 -10.61 22.02
CA THR A 337 5.54 -10.87 22.91
C THR A 337 4.35 -9.99 22.51
N LEU A 338 3.12 -10.43 22.79
CA LEU A 338 1.93 -9.62 22.53
C LEU A 338 2.03 -8.26 23.25
N LYS A 339 2.52 -8.25 24.50
CA LYS A 339 2.81 -7.02 25.25
C LYS A 339 3.81 -6.12 24.52
N GLY A 340 4.88 -6.70 23.96
CA GLY A 340 5.88 -5.96 23.19
C GLY A 340 5.28 -5.31 21.94
N ILE A 341 4.40 -6.02 21.21
CA ILE A 341 3.69 -5.44 20.06
C ILE A 341 2.77 -4.28 20.50
N HIS A 342 2.01 -4.43 21.59
CA HIS A 342 1.20 -3.32 22.11
C HIS A 342 2.04 -2.12 22.55
N MET A 343 3.18 -2.34 23.19
CA MET A 343 4.10 -1.25 23.56
C MET A 343 4.65 -0.55 22.32
N GLN A 344 5.00 -1.30 21.27
CA GLN A 344 5.46 -0.71 20.02
C GLN A 344 4.36 0.11 19.33
N LEU A 345 3.11 -0.37 19.33
CA LEU A 345 1.97 0.40 18.82
C LEU A 345 1.78 1.72 19.59
N LEU A 346 1.89 1.71 20.91
CA LEU A 346 1.82 2.93 21.72
C LEU A 346 2.99 3.88 21.45
N LYS A 347 4.22 3.35 21.37
CA LYS A 347 5.43 4.14 21.08
C LYS A 347 5.39 4.79 19.70
N CYS A 348 4.83 4.09 18.71
CA CYS A 348 4.76 4.54 17.32
C CYS A 348 3.32 4.96 16.94
N SER A 349 2.57 5.53 17.89
CA SER A 349 1.17 5.94 17.72
C SER A 349 0.96 6.99 16.64
N ILE A 350 2.02 7.72 16.26
CA ILE A 350 2.00 8.70 15.16
C ILE A 350 1.57 8.07 13.83
N TRP A 351 1.86 6.78 13.59
CA TRP A 351 1.32 6.07 12.43
C TRP A 351 -0.20 6.01 12.47
N GLY A 352 -0.79 5.83 13.64
CA GLY A 352 -2.25 5.85 13.83
C GLY A 352 -2.84 7.24 13.60
N VAL A 353 -2.17 8.29 14.09
CA VAL A 353 -2.57 9.69 13.87
C VAL A 353 -2.53 10.04 12.38
N THR A 354 -1.40 9.83 11.71
CA THR A 354 -1.24 10.07 10.27
C THR A 354 -2.21 9.26 9.43
N THR A 355 -2.43 7.99 9.76
CA THR A 355 -3.43 7.15 9.06
C THR A 355 -4.82 7.76 9.19
N THR A 356 -5.21 8.16 10.40
CA THR A 356 -6.55 8.70 10.67
C THR A 356 -6.75 10.08 10.03
N CYS A 357 -5.75 10.96 10.11
CA CYS A 357 -5.85 12.35 9.67
C CYS A 357 -5.54 12.58 8.18
N GLY A 358 -5.11 11.55 7.45
CA GLY A 358 -4.74 11.65 6.03
C GLY A 358 -5.25 10.48 5.21
N ILE A 359 -4.63 9.31 5.40
CA ILE A 359 -4.86 8.12 4.56
C ILE A 359 -6.33 7.71 4.58
N MET A 360 -6.95 7.57 5.75
CA MET A 360 -8.35 7.17 5.88
C MET A 360 -9.30 8.14 5.16
N ALA A 361 -8.97 9.43 5.11
CA ALA A 361 -9.77 10.42 4.39
C ALA A 361 -9.75 10.15 2.88
N ALA A 362 -8.61 9.75 2.32
CA ALA A 362 -8.50 9.31 0.93
C ALA A 362 -9.26 8.00 0.69
N VAL A 363 -9.10 7.02 1.60
CA VAL A 363 -9.76 5.70 1.48
C VAL A 363 -11.28 5.79 1.51
N LEU A 364 -11.86 6.72 2.27
CA LEU A 364 -13.32 6.82 2.45
C LEU A 364 -14.00 7.86 1.55
N LEU A 365 -13.23 8.60 0.75
CA LEU A 365 -13.76 9.57 -0.20
C LEU A 365 -14.46 8.87 -1.37
N ASP A 366 -15.69 9.25 -1.69
CA ASP A 366 -16.40 8.72 -2.85
C ASP A 366 -15.63 9.00 -4.16
N PRO A 367 -15.68 8.10 -5.16
CA PRO A 367 -15.08 8.36 -6.46
C PRO A 367 -15.72 9.62 -7.06
N ILE A 368 -14.89 10.64 -7.30
CA ILE A 368 -15.25 11.85 -8.05
C ILE A 368 -14.24 12.02 -9.17
N GLU A 369 -14.63 12.59 -10.32
CA GLU A 369 -13.76 12.73 -11.50
C GLU A 369 -12.41 13.40 -11.18
N ASN A 370 -12.39 14.26 -10.16
CA ASN A 370 -11.21 14.99 -9.70
C ASN A 370 -10.40 14.27 -8.60
N ALA A 371 -10.72 13.02 -8.24
CA ALA A 371 -10.02 12.26 -7.20
C ALA A 371 -8.71 11.63 -7.69
N ASN A 372 -7.73 12.45 -8.06
CA ASN A 372 -6.41 12.00 -8.50
C ASN A 372 -5.28 12.60 -7.65
N LEU A 373 -4.06 12.04 -7.77
CA LEU A 373 -2.92 12.44 -6.94
C LEU A 373 -2.45 13.85 -7.28
N ASP A 374 -2.62 14.27 -8.54
CA ASP A 374 -2.31 15.62 -8.98
C ASP A 374 -3.12 16.65 -8.19
N ASN A 375 -4.41 16.37 -7.92
CA ASN A 375 -5.25 17.21 -7.05
C ASN A 375 -4.93 17.04 -5.55
N PHE A 376 -4.42 15.89 -5.13
CA PHE A 376 -3.91 15.72 -3.77
C PHE A 376 -2.62 16.53 -3.53
N LEU A 377 -1.75 16.65 -4.54
CA LEU A 377 -0.46 17.33 -4.45
C LEU A 377 -0.52 18.83 -4.82
N SER A 378 -1.42 19.23 -5.72
CA SER A 378 -1.53 20.62 -6.18
C SER A 378 -2.23 21.56 -5.19
N GLU A 379 -2.12 22.87 -5.45
CA GLU A 379 -2.65 23.95 -4.62
C GLU A 379 -3.72 24.80 -5.32
N ASN A 380 -4.22 24.34 -6.47
CA ASN A 380 -5.26 25.07 -7.21
C ASN A 380 -6.63 24.98 -6.49
N ASP A 381 -7.61 25.77 -6.95
CA ASP A 381 -8.94 25.83 -6.33
C ASP A 381 -9.67 24.47 -6.35
N VAL A 382 -9.45 23.66 -7.39
CA VAL A 382 -10.03 22.31 -7.51
C VAL A 382 -9.45 21.38 -6.44
N ALA A 383 -8.14 21.43 -6.22
CA ALA A 383 -7.43 20.70 -5.16
C ALA A 383 -7.88 21.14 -3.77
N ALA A 384 -8.14 22.43 -3.55
CA ALA A 384 -8.65 22.94 -2.28
C ALA A 384 -10.05 22.39 -1.96
N VAL A 385 -10.96 22.38 -2.93
CA VAL A 385 -12.30 21.78 -2.79
C VAL A 385 -12.19 20.28 -2.53
N PHE A 386 -11.33 19.59 -3.28
CA PHE A 386 -11.06 18.16 -3.12
C PHE A 386 -10.60 17.82 -1.69
N LYS A 387 -9.58 18.51 -1.18
CA LYS A 387 -9.03 18.31 0.18
C LYS A 387 -10.06 18.65 1.26
N MET A 388 -10.88 19.68 1.06
CA MET A 388 -11.97 19.99 1.98
C MET A 388 -13.01 18.86 2.04
N GLN A 389 -13.35 18.26 0.89
CA GLN A 389 -14.30 17.14 0.82
C GLN A 389 -13.78 15.89 1.53
N MET A 390 -12.47 15.61 1.46
CA MET A 390 -11.85 14.49 2.18
C MET A 390 -12.18 14.50 3.67
N PHE A 391 -12.10 15.69 4.29
CA PHE A 391 -12.24 15.84 5.74
C PHE A 391 -13.65 16.23 6.20
N SER A 392 -14.48 16.81 5.31
CA SER A 392 -15.87 17.15 5.63
C SER A 392 -16.87 16.04 5.28
N ASN A 393 -16.47 15.05 4.48
CA ASN A 393 -17.29 13.90 4.10
C ASN A 393 -17.91 13.18 5.32
N PRO A 394 -19.24 12.99 5.39
CA PRO A 394 -19.91 12.30 6.49
C PRO A 394 -19.37 10.90 6.79
N ARG A 395 -18.94 10.13 5.78
CA ARG A 395 -18.37 8.78 5.98
C ARG A 395 -17.06 8.86 6.74
N TYR A 396 -16.14 9.72 6.30
CA TYR A 396 -14.87 9.95 7.01
C TYR A 396 -15.11 10.48 8.43
N ARG A 397 -15.97 11.49 8.57
CA ARG A 397 -16.29 12.11 9.87
C ARG A 397 -16.80 11.10 10.89
N LYS A 398 -17.71 10.21 10.49
CA LYS A 398 -18.21 9.13 11.36
C LYS A 398 -17.06 8.32 11.99
N HIS A 399 -16.03 8.01 11.20
CA HIS A 399 -14.87 7.28 11.69
C HIS A 399 -13.94 8.16 12.54
N ALA A 400 -13.62 9.36 12.06
CA ALA A 400 -12.72 10.30 12.74
C ALA A 400 -13.22 10.69 14.14
N GLU A 401 -14.53 10.93 14.29
CA GLU A 401 -15.18 11.27 15.57
C GLU A 401 -15.08 10.16 16.62
N THR A 402 -14.75 8.92 16.22
CA THR A 402 -14.49 7.82 17.16
C THR A 402 -12.99 7.55 17.33
N LEU A 403 -12.22 7.65 16.24
CA LEU A 403 -10.79 7.34 16.25
C LEU A 403 -9.93 8.40 16.93
N LEU A 404 -10.24 9.69 16.75
CA LEU A 404 -9.44 10.76 17.33
C LEU A 404 -9.47 10.75 18.87
N PRO A 405 -10.64 10.63 19.54
CA PRO A 405 -10.66 10.41 20.98
C PRO A 405 -9.95 9.12 21.41
N TRP A 406 -10.13 8.01 20.66
CA TRP A 406 -9.46 6.74 20.99
C TRP A 406 -7.93 6.82 20.90
N LEU A 407 -7.39 7.54 19.91
CA LEU A 407 -5.96 7.83 19.80
C LEU A 407 -5.51 8.72 20.95
N TYR A 408 -6.26 9.79 21.24
CA TYR A 408 -5.98 10.71 22.33
C TYR A 408 -5.89 9.99 23.69
N TYR A 409 -6.87 9.15 24.05
CA TYR A 409 -6.86 8.40 25.32
C TYR A 409 -5.75 7.35 25.43
N ARG A 410 -5.07 7.04 24.31
CA ARG A 410 -3.89 6.18 24.27
C ARG A 410 -2.58 6.96 24.31
N GLY A 411 -2.63 8.28 24.54
CA GLY A 411 -1.47 9.16 24.57
C GLY A 411 -0.91 9.46 23.18
N ALA A 412 -1.64 9.17 22.09
CA ALA A 412 -1.09 9.30 20.75
C ALA A 412 -0.81 10.75 20.32
N LEU A 413 -1.42 11.71 21.02
CA LEU A 413 -1.23 13.13 20.78
C LEU A 413 -0.26 13.79 21.77
N GLU A 414 0.31 13.01 22.69
CA GLU A 414 1.33 13.51 23.60
C GLU A 414 2.65 13.69 22.82
N ILE A 415 3.22 14.89 22.89
CA ILE A 415 4.56 15.13 22.37
C ILE A 415 5.53 14.48 23.35
N SER A 416 6.30 13.50 22.88
CA SER A 416 7.39 12.95 23.69
C SER A 416 8.35 14.11 24.03
N PRO A 417 8.50 14.49 25.31
CA PRO A 417 9.54 15.44 25.68
C PRO A 417 10.88 14.82 25.26
N ASP A 418 11.66 15.59 24.49
CA ASP A 418 12.95 15.18 23.90
C ASP A 418 13.69 14.14 24.76
N GLN A 419 13.86 12.93 24.21
CA GLN A 419 14.76 11.90 24.75
C GLN A 419 16.14 12.03 24.11
#